data_AF-A0ABD2Q136-F1
#
_entry.id   AF-A0ABD2Q136-F1
#
_cell.length_a   1.000
_cell.length_b   1.000
_cell.length_c   1.000
_cell.angle_alpha   90.00
_cell.angle_beta   90.00
_cell.angle_gamma   90.00
#
_symmetry.space_group_name_H-M   'P 1'
#
loop_
_entity.id
_entity.type
_entity.pdbx_description
1 polymer ?
#
loop_
_entity_poly.entity_id
_entity_poly.type
_entity_poly.pdbx_seq_one_letter_code
_entity_poly.pdbx_strand_id
1 'polypeptide(L)'
;MVLTTIIVNCICLALEVHLPEKDKRPISTVLEQTEKYFLIIFTLEATLKIIALGFVFHPGSYLRNFWNILDFIVVITGYATVNMQSGGGTNIDLRTLRAVRVLRPLKLVSGIPSLQVVLKSIIKAMAPIFQIGLLVLFFIVIMAIIGLEFYSGAFHMTCFKEGNFPFKCSKSTTLFLDNLKKEPETIEGLSRLVPCVPTTQEVNVNKSNGVYYCPTGYVCKGYWLGPNYGITSFDNIGYAMLTVFQCITMEGWTDMLYVTNSVFGKTFNFIYFVSLIIFGSFFMLNLVLGVLSGEFAKERERVEKRRAFLKLRRQQQTERELDSYLDWIQKAEEVILKEDTTTTVEKIRIIRARKRADKIRRKMGDPEKAKSTSDQELLDLGPEYASDKKKFTLTSKGCFWRHEKKFRYLVRRLVKSQSFYWFVIVLVFFNTLLLASESHQENKYYYEWFEDFL
;
A
#
# COMPACT_ATOMS: atom_id res chain seq x y z
N MET A 1 -23.46 -7.01 -11.99
CA MET A 1 -24.11 -5.75 -12.43
C MET A 1 -23.71 -4.55 -11.56
N VAL A 2 -23.92 -4.56 -10.24
CA VAL A 2 -23.57 -3.40 -9.39
C VAL A 2 -22.05 -3.11 -9.40
N LEU A 3 -21.20 -4.13 -9.26
CA LEU A 3 -19.75 -3.96 -9.31
C LEU A 3 -19.27 -3.35 -10.64
N THR A 4 -19.80 -3.82 -11.78
CA THR A 4 -19.47 -3.28 -13.09
C THR A 4 -19.92 -1.83 -13.22
N THR A 5 -21.09 -1.45 -12.68
CA THR A 5 -21.55 -0.05 -12.68
C THR A 5 -20.66 0.85 -11.81
N ILE A 6 -20.13 0.35 -10.69
CA ILE A 6 -19.17 1.10 -9.86
C ILE A 6 -17.88 1.33 -10.63
N ILE A 7 -17.34 0.29 -11.29
CA ILE A 7 -16.09 0.40 -12.06
C ILE A 7 -16.26 1.40 -13.21
N VAL A 8 -17.34 1.32 -13.99
CA VAL A 8 -17.59 2.26 -15.09
C VAL A 8 -17.74 3.69 -14.56
N ASN A 9 -18.42 3.88 -13.43
CA ASN A 9 -18.51 5.19 -12.77
C ASN A 9 -17.14 5.71 -12.31
N CYS A 10 -16.26 4.86 -11.76
CA CYS A 10 -14.89 5.24 -11.45
C CYS A 10 -14.09 5.68 -12.69
N ILE A 11 -14.27 4.98 -13.82
CA ILE A 11 -13.63 5.36 -15.10
C ILE A 11 -14.18 6.71 -15.58
N CYS A 12 -15.49 6.93 -15.51
CA CYS A 12 -16.09 8.22 -15.86
C CYS A 12 -15.54 9.37 -15.00
N LEU A 13 -15.39 9.17 -13.68
CA LEU A 13 -14.78 10.15 -12.79
C LEU A 13 -13.30 10.41 -13.13
N ALA A 14 -12.55 9.38 -13.50
CA ALA A 14 -11.14 9.52 -13.88
C ALA A 14 -10.94 10.26 -15.23
N LEU A 15 -11.91 10.17 -16.14
CA LEU A 15 -11.91 10.87 -17.42
C LEU A 15 -12.40 12.32 -17.32
N GLU A 16 -12.96 12.72 -16.17
CA GLU A 16 -13.42 14.08 -15.95
C GLU A 16 -12.22 15.03 -15.80
N VAL A 17 -12.19 16.09 -16.63
CA VAL A 17 -11.14 17.12 -16.60
C VAL A 17 -11.74 18.40 -16.06
N HIS A 18 -11.23 18.87 -14.92
CA HIS A 18 -11.60 20.15 -14.35
C HIS A 18 -10.75 21.26 -14.96
N LEU A 19 -11.37 22.15 -15.75
CA LEU A 19 -10.71 23.34 -16.27
C LEU A 19 -10.97 24.55 -15.35
N PRO A 20 -10.01 25.51 -15.28
CA PRO A 20 -10.23 26.77 -14.58
C PRO A 20 -11.38 27.57 -15.23
N GLU A 21 -11.86 28.60 -14.52
CA GLU A 21 -12.87 29.56 -15.05
C GLU A 21 -14.23 28.98 -15.48
N LYS A 22 -14.58 27.78 -14.99
CA LYS A 22 -15.84 27.06 -15.34
C LYS A 22 -15.92 26.64 -16.81
N ASP A 23 -14.79 26.57 -17.52
CA ASP A 23 -14.74 26.05 -18.88
C ASP A 23 -15.02 24.53 -18.89
N LYS A 24 -15.64 24.03 -19.97
CA LYS A 24 -16.05 22.63 -20.11
C LYS A 24 -15.82 22.12 -21.52
N ARG A 25 -15.09 21.01 -21.63
CA ARG A 25 -14.95 20.26 -22.88
C ARG A 25 -16.25 19.52 -23.22
N PRO A 26 -16.55 19.25 -24.50
CA PRO A 26 -17.77 18.52 -24.88
C PRO A 26 -17.87 17.15 -24.19
N ILE A 27 -16.76 16.43 -24.04
CA ILE A 27 -16.71 15.15 -23.31
C ILE A 27 -17.17 15.28 -21.84
N SER A 28 -16.81 16.38 -21.16
CA SER A 28 -17.21 16.62 -19.76
C SER A 28 -18.72 16.82 -19.63
N THR A 29 -19.37 17.43 -20.62
CA THR A 29 -20.83 17.59 -20.63
C THR A 29 -21.57 16.26 -20.79
N VAL A 30 -21.03 15.35 -21.59
CA VAL A 30 -21.56 13.99 -21.75
C VAL A 30 -21.37 13.20 -20.45
N LEU A 31 -20.21 13.31 -19.80
CA LEU A 31 -19.93 12.67 -18.52
C LEU A 31 -20.87 13.18 -17.40
N GLU A 32 -21.19 14.48 -17.35
CA GLU A 32 -22.18 15.01 -16.39
C GLU A 32 -23.59 14.41 -16.61
N GLN A 33 -23.95 14.08 -17.84
CA GLN A 33 -25.21 13.40 -18.13
C GLN A 33 -25.18 11.93 -17.67
N THR A 34 -24.03 11.25 -17.80
CA THR A 34 -23.90 9.85 -17.35
C THR A 34 -24.06 9.70 -15.84
N GLU A 35 -23.70 10.72 -15.05
CA GLU A 35 -23.87 10.72 -13.60
C GLU A 35 -25.32 10.55 -13.14
N LYS A 36 -26.28 11.13 -13.86
CA LYS A 36 -27.72 10.99 -13.53
C LYS A 36 -28.15 9.53 -13.64
N TYR A 37 -27.68 8.82 -14.67
CA TYR A 37 -27.98 7.40 -14.85
C TYR A 37 -27.35 6.54 -13.72
N PHE A 38 -26.11 6.83 -13.31
CA PHE A 38 -25.49 6.12 -12.18
C PHE A 38 -26.26 6.37 -10.87
N LEU A 39 -26.74 7.59 -10.63
CA LEU A 39 -27.56 7.90 -9.46
C LEU A 39 -28.85 7.08 -9.46
N ILE A 40 -29.55 7.00 -10.60
CA ILE A 40 -30.78 6.19 -10.73
C ILE A 40 -30.48 4.72 -10.40
N ILE A 41 -29.41 4.14 -10.95
CA ILE A 41 -29.05 2.74 -10.66
C ILE A 41 -28.77 2.53 -9.17
N PHE A 42 -28.03 3.43 -8.52
CA PHE A 42 -27.74 3.31 -7.08
C PHE A 42 -28.96 3.52 -6.19
N THR A 43 -29.93 4.32 -6.63
CA THR A 43 -31.19 4.51 -5.90
C THR A 43 -32.08 3.28 -6.00
N LEU A 44 -32.15 2.64 -7.17
CA LEU A 44 -32.82 1.36 -7.33
C LEU A 44 -32.18 0.28 -6.46
N GLU A 45 -30.85 0.21 -6.44
CA GLU A 45 -30.14 -0.70 -5.54
C GLU A 45 -30.49 -0.46 -4.05
N ALA A 46 -30.42 0.80 -3.60
CA ALA A 46 -30.70 1.15 -2.22
C ALA A 46 -32.16 0.89 -1.83
N THR A 47 -33.12 1.24 -2.68
CA THR A 47 -34.55 1.01 -2.44
C THR A 47 -34.88 -0.48 -2.38
N LEU A 48 -34.33 -1.31 -3.28
CA LEU A 48 -34.48 -2.76 -3.23
C LEU A 48 -33.92 -3.35 -1.92
N LYS A 49 -32.76 -2.88 -1.47
CA LYS A 49 -32.17 -3.31 -0.18
C LYS A 49 -33.02 -2.87 1.02
N ILE A 50 -33.58 -1.65 1.00
CA ILE A 50 -34.45 -1.14 2.07
C ILE A 50 -35.74 -1.95 2.17
N ILE A 51 -36.36 -2.30 1.04
CA ILE A 51 -37.58 -3.12 0.99
C ILE A 51 -37.28 -4.54 1.50
N ALA A 52 -36.17 -5.14 1.08
CA ALA A 52 -35.83 -6.52 1.45
C ALA A 52 -35.42 -6.69 2.93
N LEU A 53 -34.70 -5.73 3.50
CA LEU A 53 -34.12 -5.82 4.85
C LEU A 53 -34.93 -5.06 5.92
N GLY A 54 -35.88 -4.21 5.49
CA GLY A 54 -36.53 -3.22 6.35
C GLY A 54 -35.62 -2.02 6.63
N PHE A 55 -36.24 -0.88 6.93
CA PHE A 55 -35.54 0.40 7.05
C PHE A 55 -34.70 0.52 8.34
N VAL A 56 -35.34 0.45 9.52
CA VAL A 56 -34.69 0.71 10.83
C VAL A 56 -35.07 -0.30 11.93
N PHE A 57 -36.34 -0.70 12.04
CA PHE A 57 -36.85 -1.34 13.25
C PHE A 57 -36.58 -2.86 13.39
N HIS A 58 -36.10 -3.54 12.35
CA HIS A 58 -35.84 -4.98 12.40
C HIS A 58 -34.36 -5.31 12.73
N PRO A 59 -34.08 -6.41 13.45
CA PRO A 59 -32.71 -6.89 13.62
C PRO A 59 -32.15 -7.32 12.26
N GLY A 60 -31.13 -6.61 11.77
CA GLY A 60 -30.58 -6.78 10.41
C GLY A 60 -31.06 -5.75 9.39
N SER A 61 -31.79 -4.70 9.82
CA SER A 61 -32.24 -3.61 8.95
C SER A 61 -31.10 -2.89 8.23
N TYR A 62 -31.46 -2.29 7.10
CA TYR A 62 -30.54 -1.68 6.14
C TYR A 62 -29.56 -0.68 6.80
N LEU A 63 -30.07 0.26 7.61
CA LEU A 63 -29.25 1.31 8.23
C LEU A 63 -28.39 0.85 9.41
N ARG A 64 -28.54 -0.40 9.89
CA ARG A 64 -27.70 -0.92 10.98
C ARG A 64 -26.35 -1.46 10.47
N ASN A 65 -26.24 -1.70 9.15
CA ASN A 65 -24.99 -2.12 8.53
C ASN A 65 -24.19 -0.89 8.07
N PHE A 66 -22.98 -0.72 8.60
CA PHE A 66 -22.07 0.40 8.28
C PHE A 66 -21.84 0.59 6.78
N TRP A 67 -21.74 -0.50 6.02
CA TRP A 67 -21.51 -0.44 4.58
C TRP A 67 -22.75 0.06 3.81
N ASN A 68 -23.94 -0.30 4.28
CA ASN A 68 -25.18 0.19 3.72
C ASN A 68 -25.43 1.67 4.08
N ILE A 69 -24.97 2.13 5.26
CA ILE A 69 -25.01 3.55 5.62
C ILE A 69 -24.15 4.36 4.65
N LEU A 70 -22.94 3.89 4.32
CA LEU A 70 -22.09 4.53 3.31
C LEU A 70 -22.80 4.60 1.95
N ASP A 71 -23.38 3.49 1.50
CA ASP A 71 -24.15 3.45 0.25
C ASP A 71 -25.30 4.46 0.23
N PHE A 72 -25.99 4.61 1.37
CA PHE A 72 -27.11 5.54 1.54
C PHE A 72 -26.69 7.01 1.54
N ILE A 73 -25.58 7.34 2.20
CA ILE A 73 -24.98 8.69 2.19
C ILE A 73 -24.63 9.12 0.77
N VAL A 74 -24.03 8.21 -0.02
CA VAL A 74 -23.67 8.48 -1.42
C VAL A 74 -24.92 8.79 -2.27
N VAL A 75 -26.04 8.11 -2.02
CA VAL A 75 -27.30 8.37 -2.71
C VAL A 75 -27.91 9.72 -2.29
N ILE A 76 -27.96 10.02 -0.99
CA ILE A 76 -28.51 11.28 -0.47
C ILE A 76 -27.73 12.47 -1.00
N THR A 77 -26.40 12.43 -0.88
CA THR A 77 -25.52 13.49 -1.37
C THR A 77 -25.63 13.67 -2.89
N GLY A 78 -25.83 12.58 -3.64
CA GLY A 78 -26.15 12.61 -5.07
C GLY A 78 -27.43 13.39 -5.38
N TYR A 79 -28.55 13.10 -4.71
CA TYR A 79 -29.78 13.87 -4.86
C TYR A 79 -29.66 15.31 -4.39
N ALA A 80 -28.93 15.58 -3.31
CA ALA A 80 -28.67 16.94 -2.84
C ALA A 80 -27.95 17.77 -3.92
N THR A 81 -26.99 17.19 -4.65
CA THR A 81 -26.31 17.88 -5.76
C THR A 81 -27.22 18.22 -6.93
N VAL A 82 -28.14 17.32 -7.29
CA VAL A 82 -29.05 17.51 -8.44
C VAL A 82 -30.14 18.55 -8.10
N ASN A 83 -30.75 18.46 -6.92
CA ASN A 83 -31.83 19.37 -6.53
C ASN A 83 -31.34 20.81 -6.31
N MET A 84 -30.14 20.99 -5.72
CA MET A 84 -29.57 22.32 -5.51
C MET A 84 -29.11 23.00 -6.82
N GLN A 85 -28.90 22.23 -7.88
CA GLN A 85 -28.61 22.77 -9.21
C GLN A 85 -29.87 23.30 -9.92
N SER A 86 -31.06 22.86 -9.49
CA SER A 86 -32.36 23.28 -10.07
C SER A 86 -33.09 24.34 -9.24
N GLY A 87 -32.82 24.45 -7.94
CA GLY A 87 -33.40 25.48 -7.05
C GLY A 87 -32.48 26.71 -6.91
N GLY A 88 -32.81 27.82 -7.57
CA GLY A 88 -32.00 29.04 -7.63
C GLY A 88 -31.94 29.90 -6.36
N GLY A 89 -31.77 29.32 -5.17
CA GLY A 89 -31.99 30.05 -3.89
C GLY A 89 -30.83 30.15 -2.90
N THR A 90 -29.78 29.35 -2.98
CA THR A 90 -28.71 29.37 -1.95
C THR A 90 -27.32 29.37 -2.58
N ASN A 91 -26.54 30.42 -2.27
CA ASN A 91 -25.12 30.60 -2.64
C ASN A 91 -24.18 29.59 -1.95
N ILE A 92 -24.60 28.34 -1.78
CA ILE A 92 -23.69 27.27 -1.35
C ILE A 92 -22.90 26.86 -2.58
N ASP A 93 -21.58 26.98 -2.50
CA ASP A 93 -20.68 26.64 -3.60
C ASP A 93 -20.83 25.16 -3.98
N LEU A 94 -21.59 24.92 -5.05
CA LEU A 94 -21.92 23.59 -5.59
C LEU A 94 -20.67 22.74 -5.88
N ARG A 95 -19.48 23.37 -5.96
CA ARG A 95 -18.18 22.70 -6.07
C ARG A 95 -17.93 21.71 -4.94
N THR A 96 -18.26 22.08 -3.71
CA THR A 96 -18.02 21.24 -2.52
C THR A 96 -18.89 19.97 -2.53
N LEU A 97 -20.15 20.09 -2.93
CA LEU A 97 -21.07 18.94 -3.04
C LEU A 97 -20.73 18.03 -4.21
N ARG A 98 -20.17 18.57 -5.30
CA ARG A 98 -19.63 17.76 -6.41
C ARG A 98 -18.41 16.96 -5.99
N ALA A 99 -17.56 17.50 -5.11
CA ALA A 99 -16.40 16.76 -4.59
C ALA A 99 -16.80 15.49 -3.81
N VAL A 100 -17.97 15.46 -3.16
CA VAL A 100 -18.48 14.28 -2.43
C VAL A 100 -18.64 13.05 -3.33
N ARG A 101 -18.74 13.24 -4.65
CA ARG A 101 -18.81 12.15 -5.63
C ARG A 101 -17.53 11.29 -5.65
N VAL A 102 -16.41 11.83 -5.16
CA VAL A 102 -15.14 11.09 -4.95
C VAL A 102 -15.26 9.96 -3.92
N LEU A 103 -16.34 9.94 -3.12
CA LEU A 103 -16.63 8.85 -2.20
C LEU A 103 -17.29 7.64 -2.88
N ARG A 104 -17.84 7.78 -4.09
CA ARG A 104 -18.52 6.69 -4.82
C ARG A 104 -17.64 5.45 -5.06
N PRO A 105 -16.32 5.58 -5.39
CA PRO A 105 -15.40 4.43 -5.43
C PRO A 105 -15.35 3.62 -4.13
N LEU A 106 -15.65 4.21 -2.96
CA LEU A 106 -15.71 3.47 -1.69
C LEU A 106 -16.84 2.42 -1.68
N LYS A 107 -17.88 2.53 -2.51
CA LYS A 107 -18.88 1.46 -2.69
C LYS A 107 -18.25 0.17 -3.22
N LEU A 108 -17.08 0.22 -3.86
CA LEU A 108 -16.37 -0.99 -4.27
C LEU A 108 -15.99 -1.85 -3.04
N VAL A 109 -15.71 -1.20 -1.90
CA VAL A 109 -15.49 -1.88 -0.63
C VAL A 109 -16.77 -2.53 -0.11
N SER A 110 -17.92 -1.85 -0.19
CA SER A 110 -19.20 -2.45 0.22
C SER A 110 -19.60 -3.62 -0.70
N GLY A 111 -19.20 -3.60 -1.97
CA GLY A 111 -19.45 -4.68 -2.93
C GLY A 111 -18.56 -5.91 -2.79
N ILE A 112 -17.32 -5.79 -2.29
CA ILE A 112 -16.37 -6.91 -2.20
C ILE A 112 -16.13 -7.30 -0.74
N PRO A 113 -16.63 -8.45 -0.25
CA PRO A 113 -16.54 -8.84 1.16
C PRO A 113 -15.09 -9.02 1.64
N SER A 114 -14.18 -9.46 0.77
CA SER A 114 -12.76 -9.60 1.10
C SER A 114 -12.12 -8.26 1.50
N LEU A 115 -12.48 -7.16 0.82
CA LEU A 115 -11.97 -5.82 1.15
C LEU A 115 -12.52 -5.31 2.48
N GLN A 116 -13.77 -5.64 2.82
CA GLN A 116 -14.37 -5.28 4.11
C GLN A 116 -13.61 -5.91 5.27
N VAL A 117 -13.16 -7.17 5.12
CA VAL A 117 -12.37 -7.87 6.14
C VAL A 117 -11.01 -7.19 6.32
N VAL A 118 -10.36 -6.80 5.22
CA VAL A 118 -9.08 -6.09 5.26
C VAL A 118 -9.21 -4.74 5.96
N LEU A 119 -10.19 -3.90 5.57
CA LEU A 119 -10.38 -2.58 6.18
C LEU A 119 -10.77 -2.65 7.66
N LYS A 120 -11.62 -3.61 8.05
CA LYS A 120 -11.92 -3.85 9.46
C LYS A 120 -10.66 -4.21 10.25
N SER A 121 -9.75 -4.96 9.64
CA SER A 121 -8.46 -5.32 10.26
C SER A 121 -7.55 -4.09 10.41
N ILE A 122 -7.51 -3.21 9.41
CA ILE A 122 -6.76 -1.94 9.45
C ILE A 122 -7.30 -1.03 10.55
N ILE A 123 -8.61 -0.81 10.61
CA ILE A 123 -9.24 0.07 11.63
C ILE A 123 -8.95 -0.45 13.03
N LYS A 124 -8.97 -1.77 13.25
CA LYS A 124 -8.62 -2.39 14.53
C LYS A 124 -7.15 -2.16 14.90
N ALA A 125 -6.24 -2.16 13.92
CA ALA A 125 -4.82 -1.87 14.12
C ALA A 125 -4.52 -0.37 14.33
N MET A 126 -5.43 0.53 13.95
CA MET A 126 -5.25 1.97 14.13
C MET A 126 -5.41 2.43 15.59
N ALA A 127 -6.23 1.74 16.38
CA ALA A 127 -6.47 2.08 17.79
C ALA A 127 -5.19 2.19 18.65
N PRO A 128 -4.24 1.22 18.62
CA PRO A 128 -2.97 1.37 19.36
C PRO A 128 -2.08 2.48 18.80
N ILE A 129 -2.11 2.73 17.49
CA ILE A 129 -1.33 3.81 16.84
C ILE A 129 -1.85 5.18 17.28
N PHE A 130 -3.15 5.33 17.51
CA PHE A 130 -3.74 6.60 17.95
C PHE A 130 -3.14 7.11 19.27
N GLN A 131 -2.84 6.21 20.21
CA GLN A 131 -2.23 6.59 21.50
C GLN A 131 -0.82 7.17 21.31
N ILE A 132 -0.05 6.59 20.39
CA ILE A 132 1.27 7.12 20.00
C ILE A 132 1.11 8.45 19.27
N GLY A 133 0.14 8.57 18.37
CA GLY A 133 -0.15 9.80 17.64
C GLY A 133 -0.42 10.97 18.59
N LEU A 134 -1.10 10.71 19.71
CA LEU A 134 -1.34 11.72 20.74
C LEU A 134 -0.04 12.16 21.46
N LEU A 135 0.88 11.23 21.73
CA LEU A 135 2.21 11.55 22.27
C LEU A 135 3.02 12.42 21.29
N VAL A 136 2.99 12.08 19.98
CA VAL A 136 3.67 12.85 18.93
C VAL A 136 3.06 14.25 18.82
N LEU A 137 1.73 14.36 18.85
CA LEU A 137 1.04 15.65 18.83
C LEU A 137 1.46 16.54 20.02
N PHE A 138 1.54 15.97 21.22
CA PHE A 138 1.98 16.71 22.40
C PHE A 138 3.42 17.22 22.27
N PHE A 139 4.32 16.39 21.74
CA PHE A 139 5.69 16.79 21.44
C PHE A 139 5.77 17.90 20.37
N ILE A 140 4.96 17.80 19.30
CA ILE A 140 4.85 18.86 18.28
C ILE A 140 4.42 20.18 18.92
N VAL A 141 3.42 20.16 19.80
CA VAL A 141 2.95 21.37 20.48
C VAL A 141 4.06 21.99 21.33
N ILE A 142 4.80 21.19 22.11
CA ILE A 142 5.92 21.69 22.93
C ILE A 142 6.98 22.36 22.05
N MET A 143 7.43 21.68 21.00
CA MET A 143 8.45 22.22 20.11
C MET A 143 7.95 23.45 19.34
N ALA A 144 6.67 23.48 18.96
CA ALA A 144 6.06 24.63 18.32
C ALA A 144 6.01 25.86 19.24
N ILE A 145 5.71 25.69 20.52
CA ILE A 145 5.76 26.80 21.50
C ILE A 145 7.19 27.32 21.65
N ILE A 146 8.18 26.43 21.77
CA ILE A 146 9.59 26.84 21.86
C ILE A 146 10.03 27.60 20.59
N GLY A 147 9.66 27.09 19.40
CA GLY A 147 9.97 27.73 18.13
C GLY A 147 9.27 29.08 17.93
N LEU A 148 8.01 29.19 18.37
CA LEU A 148 7.24 30.44 18.40
C LEU A 148 7.98 31.51 19.22
N GLU A 149 8.36 31.19 20.46
CA GLU A 149 9.07 32.13 21.34
C GLU A 149 10.43 32.57 20.79
N PHE A 150 11.16 31.68 20.10
CA PHE A 150 12.48 32.00 19.57
C PHE A 150 12.47 32.73 18.23
N TYR A 151 11.49 32.45 17.36
CA TYR A 151 11.55 32.85 15.96
C TYR A 151 10.32 33.65 15.49
N SER A 152 9.43 34.07 16.39
CA SER A 152 8.26 34.88 16.04
C SER A 152 8.65 36.17 15.29
N GLY A 153 8.00 36.42 14.15
CA GLY A 153 8.14 37.64 13.35
C GLY A 153 9.47 37.77 12.60
N ALA A 154 10.36 36.77 12.67
CA ALA A 154 11.71 36.87 12.15
C ALA A 154 11.81 36.78 10.62
N PHE A 155 10.82 36.16 9.95
CA PHE A 155 10.92 35.80 8.53
C PHE A 155 10.24 36.76 7.56
N HIS A 156 9.92 37.99 7.97
CA HIS A 156 9.20 38.95 7.11
C HIS A 156 10.10 39.90 6.33
N MET A 157 11.42 39.80 6.48
CA MET A 157 12.38 40.69 5.81
C MET A 157 13.10 39.97 4.69
N THR A 158 13.12 40.54 3.48
CA THR A 158 13.92 40.02 2.34
C THR A 158 14.55 41.15 1.53
N CYS A 159 15.41 40.80 0.59
CA CYS A 159 16.16 41.74 -0.23
C CYS A 159 15.35 42.21 -1.44
N PHE A 160 15.26 43.53 -1.61
CA PHE A 160 14.59 44.17 -2.75
C PHE A 160 15.60 44.98 -3.57
N LYS A 161 15.51 44.93 -4.90
CA LYS A 161 16.41 45.68 -5.79
C LYS A 161 16.33 47.18 -5.52
N GLU A 162 17.49 47.81 -5.43
CA GLU A 162 17.71 49.25 -5.28
C GLU A 162 17.52 49.93 -6.65
N GLY A 163 16.27 50.03 -7.07
CA GLY A 163 15.84 50.80 -8.23
C GLY A 163 14.66 51.68 -7.84
N ASN A 164 14.51 52.83 -8.49
CA ASN A 164 13.41 53.78 -8.26
C ASN A 164 12.07 53.03 -8.14
N PHE A 165 11.64 52.81 -6.90
CA PHE A 165 10.28 52.39 -6.64
C PHE A 165 9.37 53.45 -7.27
N PRO A 166 8.25 53.10 -7.90
CA PRO A 166 7.23 54.08 -8.28
C PRO A 166 6.56 54.73 -7.05
N PHE A 167 7.05 54.46 -5.84
CA PHE A 167 6.61 55.06 -4.58
C PHE A 167 7.41 56.32 -4.25
N LYS A 168 7.07 57.44 -4.89
CA LYS A 168 6.92 58.67 -4.09
C LYS A 168 5.60 58.51 -3.32
N CYS A 169 5.58 58.76 -2.01
CA CYS A 169 4.32 58.95 -1.30
C CYS A 169 3.60 60.15 -1.92
N SER A 170 2.80 59.91 -2.96
CA SER A 170 1.84 60.87 -3.51
C SER A 170 0.48 60.53 -2.94
N LYS A 171 -0.22 61.56 -2.44
CA LYS A 171 -1.47 61.51 -1.68
C LYS A 171 -2.71 61.06 -2.50
N SER A 172 -2.60 60.05 -3.37
CA SER A 172 -3.72 59.63 -4.25
C SER A 172 -4.02 58.14 -4.13
N THR A 173 -5.13 57.80 -3.47
CA THR A 173 -5.37 56.51 -2.80
C THR A 173 -5.94 55.39 -3.69
N THR A 174 -5.93 55.46 -5.02
CA THR A 174 -6.74 54.51 -5.83
C THR A 174 -6.00 53.66 -6.87
N LEU A 175 -4.68 53.79 -7.01
CA LEU A 175 -3.85 52.99 -7.95
C LEU A 175 -2.74 52.19 -7.25
N PHE A 176 -2.87 51.97 -5.94
CA PHE A 176 -1.77 51.55 -5.07
C PHE A 176 -1.84 50.09 -4.57
N LEU A 177 -2.94 49.36 -4.81
CA LEU A 177 -3.13 48.00 -4.26
C LEU A 177 -2.72 46.86 -5.21
N ASP A 178 -2.56 47.11 -6.51
CA ASP A 178 -2.24 46.04 -7.47
C ASP A 178 -0.75 45.67 -7.49
N ASN A 179 0.15 46.60 -7.13
CA ASN A 179 1.59 46.35 -7.10
C ASN A 179 2.12 45.88 -5.73
N LEU A 180 1.28 45.85 -4.68
CA LEU A 180 1.64 45.36 -3.34
C LEU A 180 1.61 43.83 -3.22
N LYS A 181 1.13 43.12 -4.26
CA LYS A 181 1.05 41.65 -4.28
C LYS A 181 2.11 40.96 -5.13
N LYS A 182 2.99 41.72 -5.78
CA LYS A 182 4.05 41.13 -6.60
C LYS A 182 5.21 40.76 -5.67
N GLU A 183 5.44 39.46 -5.47
CA GLU A 183 6.61 38.97 -4.76
C GLU A 183 7.89 39.56 -5.38
N PRO A 184 8.92 39.88 -4.58
CA PRO A 184 10.17 40.38 -5.11
C PRO A 184 10.74 39.39 -6.12
N GLU A 185 11.21 39.91 -7.26
CA GLU A 185 11.94 39.10 -8.24
C GLU A 185 13.14 38.46 -7.53
N THR A 186 13.30 37.14 -7.73
CA THR A 186 14.41 36.39 -7.14
C THR A 186 15.73 36.99 -7.60
N ILE A 187 16.65 37.19 -6.65
CA ILE A 187 18.02 37.65 -6.94
C ILE A 187 18.65 36.71 -7.97
N GLU A 188 19.32 37.27 -8.98
CA GLU A 188 20.06 36.48 -9.98
C GLU A 188 21.01 35.48 -9.28
N GLY A 189 20.82 34.19 -9.55
CA GLY A 189 21.61 33.11 -8.95
C GLY A 189 21.03 32.50 -7.67
N LEU A 190 19.93 33.02 -7.13
CA LEU A 190 19.24 32.46 -5.96
C LEU A 190 17.89 31.87 -6.37
N SER A 191 17.73 30.56 -6.16
CA SER A 191 16.51 29.82 -6.57
C SER A 191 15.27 30.17 -5.75
N ARG A 192 15.44 30.78 -4.57
CA ARG A 192 14.37 31.12 -3.61
C ARG A 192 14.72 32.39 -2.85
N LEU A 193 13.68 33.10 -2.40
CA LEU A 193 13.82 34.24 -1.49
C LEU A 193 14.30 33.76 -0.11
N VAL A 194 15.24 34.50 0.47
CA VAL A 194 15.84 34.19 1.77
C VAL A 194 15.64 35.39 2.69
N PRO A 195 15.41 35.16 4.00
CA PRO A 195 15.35 36.25 4.96
C PRO A 195 16.68 37.03 5.02
N CYS A 196 16.60 38.33 5.32
CA CYS A 196 17.78 39.18 5.50
C CYS A 196 17.71 39.97 6.79
N VAL A 197 18.88 40.42 7.25
CA VAL A 197 18.99 41.36 8.38
C VAL A 197 19.28 42.77 7.85
N PRO A 198 18.55 43.80 8.34
CA PRO A 198 18.81 45.18 7.94
C PRO A 198 20.15 45.65 8.48
N THR A 199 20.93 46.28 7.62
CA THR A 199 22.27 46.79 7.94
C THR A 199 22.24 48.31 8.03
N THR A 200 22.81 48.89 9.08
CA THR A 200 22.97 50.36 9.25
C THR A 200 24.36 50.89 8.86
N GLN A 201 25.34 50.01 8.59
CA GLN A 201 26.72 50.35 8.25
C GLN A 201 27.35 49.28 7.34
N GLU A 202 28.30 49.64 6.46
CA GLU A 202 29.02 48.69 5.58
C GLU A 202 29.58 47.48 6.37
N VAL A 203 28.91 46.33 6.28
CA VAL A 203 29.30 45.11 7.00
C VAL A 203 30.42 44.43 6.25
N ASN A 204 31.56 44.24 6.92
CA ASN A 204 32.61 43.31 6.49
C ASN A 204 32.02 41.90 6.39
N VAL A 205 31.82 41.42 5.16
CA VAL A 205 31.25 40.11 4.79
C VAL A 205 31.94 38.95 5.53
N ASN A 206 33.19 39.12 5.95
CA ASN A 206 34.00 38.12 6.64
C ASN A 206 33.62 37.89 8.12
N LYS A 207 32.64 38.62 8.67
CA LYS A 207 32.22 38.52 10.08
C LYS A 207 30.74 38.13 10.25
N SER A 208 30.09 37.65 9.18
CA SER A 208 28.72 37.15 9.27
C SER A 208 28.75 35.75 9.88
N ASN A 209 28.26 35.60 11.11
CA ASN A 209 28.08 34.30 11.78
C ASN A 209 26.96 33.48 11.10
N GLY A 210 26.90 33.39 9.76
CA GLY A 210 25.84 32.74 9.00
C GLY A 210 24.61 33.63 8.70
N VAL A 211 24.59 34.87 9.18
CA VAL A 211 23.55 35.87 8.86
C VAL A 211 23.66 36.30 7.39
N TYR A 212 22.52 36.43 6.72
CA TYR A 212 22.45 36.83 5.32
C TYR A 212 22.23 38.35 5.18
N TYR A 213 23.10 38.98 4.40
CA TYR A 213 23.01 40.38 4.03
C TYR A 213 22.76 40.50 2.54
N CYS A 214 21.99 41.51 2.15
CA CYS A 214 21.66 41.73 0.75
C CYS A 214 22.92 42.11 -0.06
N PRO A 215 23.06 41.61 -1.30
CA PRO A 215 24.14 42.00 -2.19
C PRO A 215 24.01 43.48 -2.61
N THR A 216 25.07 44.02 -3.23
CA THR A 216 25.08 45.41 -3.70
C THR A 216 23.94 45.70 -4.67
N GLY A 217 23.29 46.85 -4.51
CA GLY A 217 22.09 47.20 -5.27
C GLY A 217 20.82 46.48 -4.81
N TYR A 218 20.80 45.91 -3.60
CA TYR A 218 19.60 45.39 -2.94
C TYR A 218 19.52 45.88 -1.48
N VAL A 219 18.31 46.19 -1.02
CA VAL A 219 18.03 46.68 0.33
C VAL A 219 17.09 45.72 1.06
N CYS A 220 17.42 45.40 2.31
CA CYS A 220 16.60 44.53 3.17
C CYS A 220 15.36 45.28 3.68
N LYS A 221 14.14 44.80 3.37
CA LYS A 221 12.87 45.42 3.80
C LYS A 221 11.82 44.39 4.22
N GLY A 222 10.89 44.80 5.08
CA GLY A 222 9.85 43.97 5.71
C GLY A 222 8.55 43.78 4.92
N TYR A 223 8.55 43.91 3.59
CA TYR A 223 7.35 43.77 2.76
C TYR A 223 7.05 42.32 2.35
N TRP A 224 7.78 41.35 2.89
CA TRP A 224 7.66 39.95 2.49
C TRP A 224 6.73 39.18 3.43
N LEU A 225 5.81 38.41 2.86
CA LEU A 225 4.90 37.52 3.58
C LEU A 225 5.66 36.44 4.37
N GLY A 226 6.84 36.06 3.89
CA GLY A 226 7.68 35.02 4.47
C GLY A 226 7.87 33.82 3.53
N PRO A 227 8.69 32.84 3.94
CA PRO A 227 9.00 31.68 3.10
C PRO A 227 7.72 30.89 2.74
N ASN A 228 7.69 30.33 1.53
CA ASN A 228 6.55 29.57 1.00
C ASN A 228 5.21 30.32 1.13
N TYR A 229 5.15 31.56 0.65
CA TYR A 229 3.95 32.42 0.74
C TYR A 229 3.46 32.66 2.19
N GLY A 230 4.38 32.66 3.17
CA GLY A 230 4.07 32.84 4.59
C GLY A 230 3.47 31.62 5.28
N ILE A 231 3.50 30.43 4.66
CA ILE A 231 2.99 29.19 5.27
C ILE A 231 3.97 28.64 6.30
N THR A 232 5.27 28.68 6.00
CA THR A 232 6.32 28.19 6.89
C THR A 232 6.83 29.33 7.76
N SER A 233 6.14 29.58 8.88
CA SER A 233 6.52 30.60 9.85
C SER A 233 6.28 30.16 11.30
N PHE A 234 6.87 30.92 12.23
CA PHE A 234 6.73 30.74 13.68
C PHE A 234 5.94 31.90 14.31
N ASP A 235 5.02 32.53 13.57
CA ASP A 235 4.32 33.74 14.06
C ASP A 235 3.06 33.39 14.87
N ASN A 236 2.43 32.26 14.56
CA ASN A 236 1.25 31.75 15.25
C ASN A 236 1.46 30.27 15.60
N ILE A 237 0.83 29.81 16.67
CA ILE A 237 0.96 28.41 17.12
C ILE A 237 0.57 27.40 16.03
N GLY A 238 -0.44 27.69 15.20
CA GLY A 238 -0.85 26.81 14.11
C GLY A 238 0.21 26.66 13.01
N TYR A 239 0.80 27.77 12.55
CA TYR A 239 1.89 27.75 11.56
C TYR A 239 3.18 27.17 12.16
N ALA A 240 3.46 27.45 13.44
CA ALA A 240 4.57 26.83 14.16
C ALA A 240 4.42 25.31 14.24
N MET A 241 3.23 24.80 14.58
CA MET A 241 2.94 23.36 14.59
C MET A 241 3.08 22.74 13.20
N LEU A 242 2.61 23.41 12.14
CA LEU A 242 2.78 22.94 10.76
C LEU A 242 4.26 22.88 10.35
N THR A 243 5.03 23.93 10.64
CA THR A 243 6.47 23.99 10.36
C THR A 243 7.24 22.92 11.13
N VAL A 244 6.91 22.70 12.41
CA VAL A 244 7.50 21.63 13.23
C VAL A 244 7.12 20.24 12.70
N PHE A 245 5.87 20.04 12.30
CA PHE A 245 5.42 18.78 11.70
C PHE A 245 6.17 18.47 10.40
N GLN A 246 6.30 19.45 9.51
CA GLN A 246 7.11 19.33 8.28
C GLN A 246 8.57 18.95 8.62
N CYS A 247 9.16 19.58 9.63
CA CYS A 247 10.52 19.23 10.06
C CYS A 247 10.63 17.80 10.60
N ILE A 248 9.66 17.34 11.40
CA ILE A 248 9.64 15.97 11.96
C ILE A 248 9.50 14.92 10.85
N THR A 249 8.79 15.21 9.76
CA THR A 249 8.71 14.32 8.59
C THR A 249 10.01 14.22 7.78
N MET A 250 11.08 14.90 8.23
CA MET A 250 12.39 14.98 7.56
C MET A 250 12.33 15.58 6.14
N GLU A 251 11.31 16.39 5.85
CA GLU A 251 11.13 17.03 4.55
C GLU A 251 11.26 18.54 4.70
N GLY A 252 12.19 19.17 3.99
CA GLY A 252 12.41 20.63 4.07
C GLY A 252 12.95 21.16 5.42
N TRP A 253 13.35 20.30 6.36
CA TRP A 253 13.85 20.73 7.68
C TRP A 253 15.18 21.51 7.60
N THR A 254 16.06 21.16 6.66
CA THR A 254 17.31 21.89 6.41
C THR A 254 17.04 23.27 5.84
N ASP A 255 16.01 23.41 5.00
CA ASP A 255 15.61 24.70 4.45
C ASP A 255 15.18 25.63 5.58
N MET A 256 14.40 25.11 6.54
CA MET A 256 14.02 25.88 7.72
C MET A 256 15.21 26.26 8.62
N LEU A 257 16.16 25.33 8.80
CA LEU A 257 17.41 25.63 9.50
C LEU A 257 18.20 26.74 8.80
N TYR A 258 18.33 26.71 7.47
CA TYR A 258 19.07 27.73 6.71
C TYR A 258 18.35 29.08 6.70
N VAL A 259 17.03 29.09 6.56
CA VAL A 259 16.18 30.28 6.72
C VAL A 259 16.39 30.89 8.11
N THR A 260 16.43 30.08 9.16
CA THR A 260 16.64 30.58 10.53
C THR A 260 18.08 31.08 10.72
N ASN A 261 19.07 30.39 10.16
CA ASN A 261 20.48 30.82 10.18
C ASN A 261 20.69 32.15 9.47
N SER A 262 19.96 32.41 8.39
CA SER A 262 20.05 33.68 7.64
C SER A 262 19.65 34.90 8.47
N VAL A 263 18.82 34.72 9.51
CA VAL A 263 18.40 35.79 10.43
C VAL A 263 19.23 35.82 11.71
N PHE A 264 19.30 34.69 12.42
CA PHE A 264 19.88 34.62 13.77
C PHE A 264 21.35 34.15 13.81
N GLY A 265 21.90 33.76 12.66
CA GLY A 265 23.22 33.15 12.56
C GLY A 265 23.23 31.65 12.87
N LYS A 266 24.34 30.97 12.56
CA LYS A 266 24.49 29.51 12.62
C LYS A 266 24.80 28.94 14.01
N THR A 267 25.03 29.78 15.02
CA THR A 267 25.66 29.37 16.28
C THR A 267 24.77 28.49 17.15
N PHE A 268 23.46 28.80 17.29
CA PHE A 268 22.58 28.11 18.25
C PHE A 268 21.38 27.42 17.61
N ASN A 269 20.96 27.82 16.41
CA ASN A 269 19.77 27.26 15.75
C ASN A 269 19.85 25.75 15.54
N PHE A 270 21.05 25.22 15.28
CA PHE A 270 21.25 23.78 15.11
C PHE A 270 20.81 22.99 16.35
N ILE A 271 20.90 23.55 17.56
CA ILE A 271 20.50 22.86 18.79
C ILE A 271 19.00 22.57 18.75
N TYR A 272 18.19 23.55 18.36
CA TYR A 272 16.75 23.40 18.21
C TYR A 272 16.41 22.38 17.10
N PHE A 273 16.92 22.57 15.88
CA PHE A 273 16.55 21.69 14.75
C PHE A 273 17.12 20.27 14.88
N VAL A 274 18.37 20.10 15.34
CA VAL A 274 18.96 18.76 15.52
C VAL A 274 18.28 18.01 16.66
N SER A 275 17.98 18.66 17.78
CA SER A 275 17.21 18.02 18.86
C SER A 275 15.80 17.66 18.39
N LEU A 276 15.15 18.51 17.59
CA LEU A 276 13.86 18.23 16.98
C LEU A 276 13.92 16.98 16.08
N ILE A 277 14.97 16.79 15.29
CA ILE A 277 15.11 15.60 14.43
C ILE A 277 15.41 14.34 15.25
N ILE A 278 16.30 14.42 16.24
CA ILE A 278 16.66 13.27 17.09
C ILE A 278 15.46 12.79 17.91
N PHE A 279 14.80 13.70 18.64
CA PHE A 279 13.68 13.35 19.52
C PHE A 279 12.34 13.27 18.79
N GLY A 280 12.13 14.12 17.78
CA GLY A 280 10.87 14.19 17.06
C GLY A 280 10.75 13.19 15.93
N SER A 281 11.83 12.88 15.22
CA SER A 281 11.78 12.00 14.06
C SER A 281 12.33 10.61 14.37
N PHE A 282 13.62 10.49 14.76
CA PHE A 282 14.23 9.18 15.01
C PHE A 282 13.58 8.43 16.17
N PHE A 283 13.42 9.08 17.32
CA PHE A 283 12.78 8.46 18.47
C PHE A 283 11.30 8.10 18.19
N MET A 284 10.55 8.98 17.52
CA MET A 284 9.14 8.71 17.22
C MET A 284 8.96 7.60 16.18
N LEU A 285 9.77 7.56 15.11
CA LEU A 285 9.74 6.46 14.16
C LEU A 285 10.04 5.12 14.85
N ASN A 286 11.05 5.09 15.73
CA ASN A 286 11.38 3.89 16.49
C ASN A 286 10.25 3.47 17.44
N LEU A 287 9.57 4.43 18.07
CA LEU A 287 8.43 4.14 18.95
C LEU A 287 7.22 3.61 18.16
N VAL A 288 6.91 4.22 17.01
CA VAL A 288 5.84 3.73 16.11
C VAL A 288 6.16 2.33 15.61
N LEU A 289 7.39 2.09 15.13
CA LEU A 289 7.84 0.77 14.68
C LEU A 289 7.81 -0.26 15.81
N GLY A 290 8.21 0.13 17.02
CA GLY A 290 8.18 -0.73 18.21
C GLY A 290 6.77 -1.19 18.56
N VAL A 291 5.81 -0.27 18.64
CA VAL A 291 4.42 -0.60 18.96
C VAL A 291 3.75 -1.38 17.82
N LEU A 292 3.99 -0.99 16.57
CA LEU A 292 3.44 -1.69 15.41
C LEU A 292 3.98 -3.12 15.31
N SER A 293 5.27 -3.32 15.60
CA SER A 293 5.88 -4.65 15.72
C SER A 293 5.24 -5.47 16.84
N GLY A 294 5.04 -4.87 18.03
CA GLY A 294 4.38 -5.51 19.15
C GLY A 294 2.93 -5.94 18.83
N GLU A 295 2.15 -5.07 18.20
CA GLU A 295 0.76 -5.37 17.81
C GLU A 295 0.69 -6.39 16.66
N PHE A 296 1.61 -6.33 15.69
CA PHE A 296 1.71 -7.37 14.66
C PHE A 296 2.14 -8.72 15.23
N ALA A 297 3.07 -8.76 16.18
CA ALA A 297 3.44 -10.00 16.87
C ALA A 297 2.24 -10.60 17.61
N LYS A 298 1.49 -9.78 18.35
CA LYS A 298 0.29 -10.17 19.08
C LYS A 298 -0.83 -10.66 18.16
N GLU A 299 -1.08 -9.98 17.03
CA GLU A 299 -2.11 -10.42 16.08
C GLU A 299 -1.67 -11.68 15.34
N ARG A 300 -0.37 -11.83 15.01
CA ARG A 300 0.19 -13.05 14.44
C ARG A 300 0.03 -14.24 15.38
N GLU A 301 0.35 -14.08 16.66
CA GLU A 301 0.18 -15.11 17.69
C GLU A 301 -1.29 -15.55 17.81
N ARG A 302 -2.24 -14.59 17.81
CA ARG A 302 -3.68 -14.88 17.82
C ARG A 302 -4.12 -15.71 16.61
N VAL A 303 -3.61 -15.36 15.42
CA VAL A 303 -3.92 -16.10 14.18
C VAL A 303 -3.32 -17.51 14.22
N GLU A 304 -2.09 -17.67 14.70
CA GLU A 304 -1.44 -18.96 14.86
C GLU A 304 -2.18 -19.87 15.84
N LYS A 305 -2.57 -19.37 17.02
CA LYS A 305 -3.40 -20.12 17.99
C LYS A 305 -4.73 -20.56 17.39
N ARG A 306 -5.42 -19.68 16.66
CA ARG A 306 -6.70 -20.00 15.99
C ARG A 306 -6.53 -21.06 14.91
N ARG A 307 -5.48 -20.97 14.10
CA ARG A 307 -5.16 -21.98 13.07
C ARG A 307 -4.80 -23.33 13.69
N ALA A 308 -4.00 -23.33 14.75
CA ALA A 308 -3.64 -24.54 15.49
C ALA A 308 -4.88 -25.23 16.08
N PHE A 309 -5.78 -24.47 16.71
CA PHE A 309 -7.04 -24.98 17.25
C PHE A 309 -7.93 -25.60 16.16
N LEU A 310 -8.11 -24.92 15.02
CA LEU A 310 -8.90 -25.44 13.91
C LEU A 310 -8.28 -26.70 13.29
N LYS A 311 -6.95 -26.77 13.20
CA LYS A 311 -6.23 -27.95 12.72
C LYS A 311 -6.43 -29.14 13.66
N LEU A 312 -6.27 -28.93 14.97
CA LEU A 312 -6.48 -29.96 15.99
C LEU A 312 -7.92 -30.50 15.95
N ARG A 313 -8.92 -29.61 15.86
CA ARG A 313 -10.33 -30.00 15.77
C ARG A 313 -10.63 -30.83 14.52
N ARG A 314 -10.04 -30.49 13.38
CA ARG A 314 -10.16 -31.29 12.14
C ARG A 314 -9.55 -32.68 12.33
N GLN A 315 -8.35 -32.77 12.94
CA GLN A 315 -7.71 -34.06 13.21
C GLN A 315 -8.57 -34.96 14.12
N GLN A 316 -9.07 -34.43 15.25
CA GLN A 316 -9.94 -35.17 16.16
C GLN A 316 -11.27 -35.60 15.51
N GLN A 317 -11.76 -34.86 14.52
CA GLN A 317 -12.96 -35.23 13.80
C GLN A 317 -12.69 -36.37 12.81
N THR A 318 -11.60 -36.27 12.05
CA THR A 318 -11.15 -37.35 11.16
C THR A 318 -10.84 -38.64 11.92
N GLU A 319 -10.26 -38.55 13.12
CA GLU A 319 -9.98 -39.71 13.97
C GLU A 319 -11.28 -40.41 14.43
N ARG A 320 -12.27 -39.64 14.90
CA ARG A 320 -13.58 -40.20 15.28
C ARG A 320 -14.35 -40.80 14.11
N GLU A 321 -14.29 -40.17 12.95
CA GLU A 321 -14.88 -40.70 11.72
C GLU A 321 -14.20 -42.02 11.32
N LEU A 322 -12.87 -42.08 11.39
CA LEU A 322 -12.10 -43.30 11.13
C LEU A 322 -12.48 -44.43 12.10
N ASP A 323 -12.56 -44.15 13.40
CA ASP A 323 -12.96 -45.14 14.41
C ASP A 323 -14.38 -45.66 14.16
N SER A 324 -15.31 -44.77 13.81
CA SER A 324 -16.66 -45.17 13.43
C SER A 324 -16.65 -46.08 12.20
N TYR A 325 -15.90 -45.75 11.14
CA TYR A 325 -15.81 -46.62 9.96
C TYR A 325 -15.19 -47.99 10.30
N LEU A 326 -14.19 -48.03 11.17
CA LEU A 326 -13.57 -49.27 11.62
C LEU A 326 -14.56 -50.15 12.40
N ASP A 327 -15.39 -49.58 13.28
CA ASP A 327 -16.44 -50.31 13.99
C ASP A 327 -17.47 -50.93 13.02
N TRP A 328 -17.91 -50.17 12.01
CA TRP A 328 -18.81 -50.68 10.97
C TRP A 328 -18.18 -51.83 10.17
N ILE A 329 -16.91 -51.70 9.78
CA ILE A 329 -16.18 -52.76 9.07
C ILE A 329 -16.06 -54.01 9.95
N GLN A 330 -15.69 -53.84 11.23
CA GLN A 330 -15.55 -54.96 12.16
C GLN A 330 -16.90 -55.67 12.37
N LYS A 331 -17.97 -54.92 12.51
CA LYS A 331 -19.32 -55.46 12.68
C LYS A 331 -19.80 -56.21 11.42
N ALA A 332 -19.50 -55.70 10.24
CA ALA A 332 -19.77 -56.40 8.98
C ALA A 332 -18.93 -57.69 8.86
N GLU A 333 -17.65 -57.67 9.26
CA GLU A 333 -16.79 -58.86 9.29
C GLU A 333 -17.34 -59.93 10.24
N GLU A 334 -17.80 -59.54 11.43
CA GLU A 334 -18.43 -60.44 12.40
C GLU A 334 -19.72 -61.10 11.88
N VAL A 335 -20.54 -60.36 11.14
CA VAL A 335 -21.76 -60.89 10.52
C VAL A 335 -21.41 -61.91 9.43
N ILE A 336 -20.47 -61.58 8.53
CA ILE A 336 -19.99 -62.50 7.48
C ILE A 336 -19.40 -63.78 8.08
N LEU A 337 -18.67 -63.68 9.19
CA LEU A 337 -18.06 -64.83 9.87
C LEU A 337 -19.09 -65.72 10.59
N LYS A 338 -20.24 -65.17 11.00
CA LYS A 338 -21.36 -65.92 11.58
C LYS A 338 -22.24 -66.59 10.52
N GLU A 339 -22.17 -66.14 9.27
CA GLU A 339 -22.92 -66.71 8.15
C GLU A 339 -22.19 -67.97 7.64
N ASP A 340 -22.71 -69.16 7.99
CA ASP A 340 -22.07 -70.48 7.87
C ASP A 340 -21.90 -71.02 6.42
N THR A 341 -22.11 -70.19 5.41
CA THR A 341 -21.95 -70.55 3.98
C THR A 341 -20.70 -69.97 3.32
N THR A 342 -19.63 -69.71 4.09
CA THR A 342 -18.36 -69.21 3.52
C THR A 342 -17.34 -70.33 3.36
N THR A 343 -16.99 -70.63 2.10
CA THR A 343 -15.96 -71.61 1.73
C THR A 343 -14.60 -71.24 2.33
N THR A 344 -13.76 -72.25 2.62
CA THR A 344 -12.45 -72.12 3.29
C THR A 344 -11.50 -71.10 2.62
N VAL A 345 -11.70 -70.82 1.33
CA VAL A 345 -10.94 -69.83 0.54
C VAL A 345 -11.30 -68.39 0.92
N GLU A 346 -12.57 -68.10 1.20
CA GLU A 346 -13.06 -66.77 1.61
C GLU A 346 -12.50 -66.40 3.00
N LYS A 347 -12.52 -67.35 3.94
CA LYS A 347 -11.94 -67.19 5.30
C LYS A 347 -10.45 -66.85 5.26
N ILE A 348 -9.68 -67.48 4.36
CA ILE A 348 -8.24 -67.20 4.20
C ILE A 348 -7.99 -65.80 3.63
N ARG A 349 -8.83 -65.30 2.72
CA ARG A 349 -8.73 -63.92 2.19
C ARG A 349 -9.00 -62.88 3.25
N ILE A 350 -10.02 -63.08 4.09
CA ILE A 350 -10.38 -62.20 5.20
C ILE A 350 -9.23 -62.12 6.23
N ILE A 351 -8.65 -63.26 6.63
CA ILE A 351 -7.50 -63.29 7.55
C ILE A 351 -6.27 -62.57 6.97
N ARG A 352 -6.03 -62.68 5.67
CA ARG A 352 -4.92 -61.98 5.00
C ARG A 352 -5.16 -60.48 4.90
N ALA A 353 -6.41 -60.05 4.71
CA ALA A 353 -6.81 -58.65 4.78
C ALA A 353 -6.64 -58.08 6.19
N ARG A 354 -7.02 -58.83 7.24
CA ARG A 354 -6.76 -58.52 8.67
C ARG A 354 -5.30 -58.19 8.95
N LYS A 355 -4.38 -59.05 8.51
CA LYS A 355 -2.94 -58.82 8.67
C LYS A 355 -2.42 -57.58 7.93
N ARG A 356 -3.05 -57.19 6.82
CA ARG A 356 -2.70 -55.96 6.09
C ARG A 356 -3.24 -54.72 6.78
N ALA A 357 -4.50 -54.75 7.24
CA ALA A 357 -5.11 -53.66 7.99
C ALA A 357 -4.39 -53.38 9.32
N ASP A 358 -4.02 -54.42 10.08
CA ASP A 358 -3.24 -54.28 11.32
C ASP A 358 -1.85 -53.70 11.08
N LYS A 359 -1.23 -54.03 9.94
CA LYS A 359 0.08 -53.48 9.54
C LYS A 359 -0.01 -52.00 9.18
N ILE A 360 -1.12 -51.55 8.60
CA ILE A 360 -1.39 -50.13 8.33
C ILE A 360 -1.69 -49.38 9.63
N ARG A 361 -2.51 -49.96 10.52
CA ARG A 361 -2.84 -49.39 11.84
C ARG A 361 -1.61 -49.17 12.70
N ARG A 362 -0.69 -50.14 12.75
CA ARG A 362 0.61 -50.00 13.44
C ARG A 362 1.56 -48.98 12.82
N LYS A 363 1.43 -48.70 11.51
CA LYS A 363 2.22 -47.66 10.83
C LYS A 363 1.65 -46.25 11.02
N MET A 364 0.34 -46.11 11.28
CA MET A 364 -0.32 -44.81 11.52
C MET A 364 -0.26 -44.33 12.98
N GLY A 365 -0.02 -45.21 13.96
CA GLY A 365 0.05 -44.87 15.38
C GLY A 365 1.34 -44.21 15.87
N ASP A 366 2.32 -43.96 15.00
CA ASP A 366 3.63 -43.39 15.34
C ASP A 366 3.85 -42.03 14.62
N PRO A 367 3.66 -40.89 15.31
CA PRO A 367 3.67 -39.56 14.69
C PRO A 367 5.05 -39.10 14.17
N GLU A 368 6.14 -39.78 14.52
CA GLU A 368 7.51 -39.41 14.08
C GLU A 368 7.85 -39.93 12.66
N LYS A 369 7.20 -40.99 12.18
CA LYS A 369 7.46 -41.57 10.83
C LYS A 369 6.61 -40.99 9.70
N ALA A 370 5.54 -40.28 10.02
CA ALA A 370 4.63 -39.70 9.02
C ALA A 370 5.23 -38.51 8.23
N LYS A 371 6.44 -38.06 8.58
CA LYS A 371 7.13 -36.95 7.89
C LYS A 371 8.05 -37.40 6.75
N SER A 372 8.26 -38.69 6.57
CA SER A 372 9.13 -39.26 5.54
C SER A 372 8.46 -40.44 4.84
N THR A 373 7.35 -40.21 4.16
CA THR A 373 6.87 -41.18 3.17
C THR A 373 6.18 -40.40 2.07
N SER A 374 6.94 -40.13 1.01
CA SER A 374 6.43 -39.62 -0.26
C SER A 374 5.30 -40.52 -0.77
N ASP A 375 4.29 -39.90 -1.39
CA ASP A 375 3.07 -40.47 -2.00
C ASP A 375 3.30 -41.62 -3.03
N GLN A 376 4.55 -42.05 -3.22
CA GLN A 376 5.00 -43.03 -4.20
C GLN A 376 4.78 -44.49 -3.77
N GLU A 377 4.77 -44.82 -2.48
CA GLU A 377 4.72 -46.22 -2.01
C GLU A 377 3.30 -46.79 -1.85
N LEU A 378 2.25 -45.97 -1.96
CA LEU A 378 0.85 -46.44 -1.83
C LEU A 378 0.24 -46.93 -3.16
N LEU A 379 0.94 -46.77 -4.29
CA LEU A 379 0.48 -47.14 -5.63
C LEU A 379 0.93 -48.54 -6.09
N ASP A 380 1.78 -49.24 -5.31
CA ASP A 380 2.38 -50.54 -5.68
C ASP A 380 1.55 -51.77 -5.23
N LEU A 381 0.26 -51.60 -4.93
CA LEU A 381 -0.65 -52.72 -4.59
C LEU A 381 -1.81 -52.86 -5.59
N GLY A 382 -1.52 -52.68 -6.89
CA GLY A 382 -2.44 -52.99 -7.98
C GLY A 382 -2.44 -54.50 -8.34
N PRO A 383 -3.56 -55.05 -8.84
CA PRO A 383 -3.65 -56.46 -9.20
C PRO A 383 -2.95 -56.73 -10.54
N GLU A 384 -2.03 -57.68 -10.53
CA GLU A 384 -1.30 -58.15 -11.71
C GLU A 384 -2.23 -59.09 -12.52
N TYR A 385 -2.83 -58.57 -13.60
CA TYR A 385 -3.54 -59.39 -14.59
C TYR A 385 -2.53 -59.86 -15.65
N ALA A 386 -2.36 -61.19 -15.72
CA ALA A 386 -1.59 -61.85 -16.76
C ALA A 386 -2.22 -61.64 -18.14
N SER A 387 -1.44 -61.12 -19.10
CA SER A 387 -1.81 -61.09 -20.52
C SER A 387 -0.65 -61.56 -21.39
N ASP A 388 -0.78 -62.82 -21.79
CA ASP A 388 -0.48 -63.42 -23.08
C ASP A 388 0.78 -63.10 -23.89
N LYS A 389 1.44 -64.22 -24.22
CA LYS A 389 2.46 -64.40 -25.25
C LYS A 389 1.96 -63.92 -26.61
N LYS A 390 2.68 -62.97 -27.23
CA LYS A 390 2.82 -62.93 -28.69
C LYS A 390 4.29 -62.83 -29.08
N LYS A 391 4.75 -63.86 -29.80
CA LYS A 391 5.97 -63.85 -30.61
C LYS A 391 5.88 -62.68 -31.58
N PHE A 392 6.87 -61.78 -31.54
CA PHE A 392 7.11 -60.85 -32.65
C PHE A 392 8.59 -60.89 -33.03
N THR A 393 8.79 -60.96 -34.33
CA THR A 393 10.01 -61.25 -35.08
C THR A 393 11.11 -60.23 -34.83
N LEU A 394 12.32 -60.74 -34.55
CA LEU A 394 13.54 -59.93 -34.47
C LEU A 394 13.92 -59.50 -35.88
N THR A 395 13.61 -58.25 -36.23
CA THR A 395 14.26 -57.53 -37.33
C THR A 395 15.14 -56.43 -36.75
N SER A 396 16.24 -56.15 -37.45
CA SER A 396 17.36 -55.27 -37.10
C SER A 396 16.96 -53.79 -36.84
N LYS A 397 16.19 -53.54 -35.78
CA LYS A 397 15.87 -52.20 -35.23
C LYS A 397 16.12 -52.10 -33.72
N GLY A 398 16.52 -53.20 -33.06
CA GLY A 398 16.75 -53.25 -31.60
C GLY A 398 17.99 -52.49 -31.11
N CYS A 399 19.02 -52.31 -31.95
CA CYS A 399 20.25 -51.60 -31.56
C CYS A 399 20.06 -50.08 -31.54
N PHE A 400 19.39 -49.52 -32.55
CA PHE A 400 19.10 -48.08 -32.65
C PHE A 400 18.15 -47.61 -31.56
N TRP A 401 17.06 -48.35 -31.32
CA TRP A 401 16.11 -48.07 -30.23
C TRP A 401 16.73 -48.16 -28.83
N ARG A 402 17.69 -49.08 -28.62
CA ARG A 402 18.44 -49.17 -27.35
C ARG A 402 19.42 -48.01 -27.17
N HIS A 403 20.11 -47.58 -28.23
CA HIS A 403 21.00 -46.41 -28.18
C HIS A 403 20.22 -45.12 -27.94
N GLU A 404 19.08 -44.96 -28.60
CA GLU A 404 18.18 -43.82 -28.40
C GLU A 404 17.66 -43.75 -26.94
N LYS A 405 17.22 -44.88 -26.38
CA LYS A 405 16.78 -44.94 -24.97
C LYS A 405 17.92 -44.64 -23.99
N LYS A 406 19.13 -45.14 -24.24
CA LYS A 406 20.31 -44.85 -23.42
C LYS A 406 20.70 -43.37 -23.51
N PHE A 407 20.65 -42.79 -24.71
CA PHE A 407 20.91 -41.37 -24.93
C PHE A 407 19.89 -40.48 -24.21
N ARG A 408 18.59 -40.76 -24.34
CA ARG A 408 17.53 -40.04 -23.62
C ARG A 408 17.70 -40.15 -22.10
N TYR A 409 18.13 -41.29 -21.58
CA TYR A 409 18.42 -41.47 -20.16
C TYR A 409 19.65 -40.66 -19.70
N LEU A 410 20.72 -40.66 -20.50
CA LEU A 410 21.94 -39.88 -20.23
C LEU A 410 21.66 -38.38 -20.21
N VAL A 411 20.92 -37.88 -21.20
CA VAL A 411 20.50 -36.46 -21.27
C VAL A 411 19.65 -36.09 -20.06
N ARG A 412 18.67 -36.93 -19.67
CA ARG A 412 17.87 -36.69 -18.46
C ARG A 412 18.73 -36.66 -17.19
N ARG A 413 19.78 -37.48 -17.11
CA ARG A 413 20.72 -37.49 -15.98
C ARG A 413 21.63 -36.26 -15.97
N LEU A 414 22.06 -35.78 -17.14
CA LEU A 414 22.85 -34.56 -17.28
C LEU A 414 22.03 -33.31 -16.94
N VAL A 415 20.81 -33.19 -17.44
CA VAL A 415 19.92 -32.04 -17.14
C VAL A 415 19.56 -31.99 -15.65
N LYS A 416 19.42 -33.15 -15.00
CA LYS A 416 19.19 -33.24 -13.54
C LYS A 416 20.48 -33.20 -12.71
N SER A 417 21.65 -33.07 -13.34
CA SER A 417 22.92 -33.00 -12.62
C SER A 417 23.11 -31.62 -12.00
N GLN A 418 23.74 -31.59 -10.83
CA GLN A 418 24.08 -30.33 -10.15
C GLN A 418 25.02 -29.47 -10.99
N SER A 419 25.89 -30.08 -11.80
CA SER A 419 26.83 -29.37 -12.68
C SER A 419 26.13 -28.57 -13.77
N PHE A 420 25.05 -29.10 -14.36
CA PHE A 420 24.26 -28.38 -15.36
C PHE A 420 23.53 -27.18 -14.76
N TYR A 421 23.02 -27.32 -13.53
CA TYR A 421 22.40 -26.21 -12.78
C TYR A 421 23.39 -25.05 -12.56
N TRP A 422 24.61 -25.34 -12.09
CA TRP A 422 25.64 -24.32 -11.90
C TRP A 422 26.07 -23.67 -13.22
N PHE A 423 26.18 -24.44 -14.30
CA PHE A 423 26.50 -23.91 -15.63
C PHE A 423 25.45 -22.91 -16.12
N VAL A 424 24.15 -23.22 -15.95
CA VAL A 424 23.06 -22.32 -16.33
C VAL A 424 23.09 -21.02 -15.50
N ILE A 425 23.34 -21.11 -14.19
CA ILE A 425 23.46 -19.90 -13.35
C ILE A 425 24.62 -19.03 -13.79
N VAL A 426 25.77 -19.62 -14.13
CA VAL A 426 26.93 -18.88 -14.63
C VAL A 426 26.59 -18.17 -15.94
N LEU A 427 25.89 -18.82 -16.87
CA LEU A 427 25.44 -18.18 -18.11
C LEU A 427 24.47 -17.03 -17.86
N VAL A 428 23.49 -17.21 -16.97
CA VAL A 428 22.54 -16.15 -16.60
C VAL A 428 23.27 -14.98 -15.92
N PHE A 429 24.26 -15.27 -15.07
CA PHE A 429 25.09 -14.26 -14.42
C PHE A 429 25.94 -13.49 -15.44
N PHE A 430 26.58 -14.17 -16.39
CA PHE A 430 27.33 -13.52 -17.47
C PHE A 430 26.42 -12.67 -18.34
N ASN A 431 25.23 -13.16 -18.72
CA ASN A 431 24.25 -12.38 -19.46
C ASN A 431 23.83 -11.13 -18.67
N THR A 432 23.58 -11.26 -17.37
CA THR A 432 23.24 -10.12 -16.49
C THR A 432 24.40 -9.13 -16.39
N LEU A 433 25.65 -9.60 -16.30
CA LEU A 433 26.84 -8.74 -16.30
C LEU A 433 27.04 -8.02 -17.63
N LEU A 434 26.79 -8.69 -18.76
CA LEU A 434 26.86 -8.10 -20.09
C LEU A 434 25.82 -7.01 -20.28
N LEU A 435 24.59 -7.22 -19.82
CA LEU A 435 23.59 -6.16 -19.79
C LEU A 435 23.95 -5.03 -18.80
N ALA A 436 24.57 -5.36 -17.66
CA ALA A 436 24.99 -4.37 -16.68
C ALA A 436 26.20 -3.54 -17.13
N SER A 437 26.99 -4.01 -18.09
CA SER A 437 28.11 -3.24 -18.65
C SER A 437 27.69 -2.14 -19.60
N GLU A 438 26.42 -2.09 -20.05
CA GLU A 438 25.95 -1.02 -20.92
C GLU A 438 25.98 0.33 -20.17
N SER A 439 26.85 1.24 -20.61
CA SER A 439 26.96 2.60 -20.07
C SER A 439 26.70 3.67 -21.15
N HIS A 440 26.11 4.80 -20.75
CA HIS A 440 25.57 5.84 -21.66
C HIS A 440 26.63 6.51 -22.58
N GLN A 441 27.93 6.28 -22.36
CA GLN A 441 28.99 7.02 -23.05
C GLN A 441 30.07 6.10 -23.64
N GLU A 442 29.70 4.87 -24.03
CA GLU A 442 30.67 3.91 -24.54
C GLU A 442 30.98 4.06 -26.03
N ASN A 443 32.28 3.94 -26.33
CA ASN A 443 32.87 3.98 -27.66
C ASN A 443 32.27 2.91 -28.57
N LYS A 444 32.06 3.27 -29.84
CA LYS A 444 31.54 2.45 -30.95
C LYS A 444 32.12 1.02 -31.05
N TYR A 445 33.36 0.82 -30.58
CA TYR A 445 34.05 -0.48 -30.53
C TYR A 445 33.40 -1.52 -29.59
N TYR A 446 32.72 -1.09 -28.52
CA TYR A 446 32.03 -2.01 -27.61
C TYR A 446 30.72 -2.55 -28.21
N TYR A 447 30.03 -1.74 -29.02
CA TYR A 447 28.82 -2.15 -29.74
C TYR A 447 29.14 -3.22 -30.81
N GLU A 448 30.25 -3.06 -31.53
CA GLU A 448 30.72 -4.06 -32.51
C GLU A 448 31.09 -5.39 -31.83
N TRP A 449 31.76 -5.36 -30.67
CA TRP A 449 32.06 -6.59 -29.90
C TRP A 449 30.81 -7.25 -29.31
N PHE A 450 29.81 -6.47 -28.89
CA PHE A 450 28.56 -6.99 -28.32
C PHE A 450 27.64 -7.60 -29.38
N GLU A 451 27.58 -7.02 -30.60
CA GLU A 451 26.89 -7.62 -31.74
C GLU A 451 27.61 -8.87 -32.27
N ASP A 452 28.94 -8.93 -32.22
CA ASP A 452 29.70 -10.13 -32.63
C ASP A 452 29.62 -11.29 -31.61
N PHE A 453 29.24 -11.01 -30.36
CA PHE A 453 29.15 -12.00 -29.27
C PHE A 453 27.76 -12.65 -29.12
N LEU A 454 26.68 -11.99 -29.57
CA LEU A 454 25.28 -12.45 -29.55
C LEU A 454 24.95 -13.32 -30.77
#